data_AF-A0A376VIM3-F1
#
_entry.id   AF-A0A376VIM3-F1
#
_cell.length_a   1.000
_cell.length_b   1.000
_cell.length_c   1.000
_cell.angle_alpha   90.00
_cell.angle_beta   90.00
_cell.angle_gamma   90.00
#
_symmetry.space_group_name_H-M   'P 1'
#
loop_
_entity.id
_entity.type
_entity.pdbx_description
1 polymer ?
#
loop_
_entity_poly.entity_id
_entity_poly.type
_entity_poly.pdbx_seq_one_letter_code
_entity_poly.pdbx_strand_id
1 'polypeptide(L)'
;MLPVAALFADGNAPQRVMDVAAAPGSKTTQMAARMNNEGAILANEFSASRVKVLHANISRCGIRNVALTHFDGRVFGAALPEMFDAILLDAPCSGEGVVRKDPDALKNWSPESNQEIAATQRELIDSAFHALCPGGTLVYSTCTLNQEENEAVCRWLKETYPDAVEFLPLGDLFPGANKALTEEGFLHVFPQIYDCEGFFVARLRKTQAIPALPAPKYKVGNFPFSPVKDREAGQIRQAAAGVGLNWDENLRLWQRDKELWLFPVGIEALIGKVRFSRLGIKLAETHNKGYRWQHEAVIALASPDNMNAFELTPQEAEEWYRGRDVYPQAAPVADDVLVTFQHQPIGLAKRIGSRLKNSYPRELVRDGKLFTGNA
;
A
#
# COMPACT_ATOMS: atom_id res chain seq x y z
N MET A 1 12.67 -0.02 -3.74
CA MET A 1 12.87 1.11 -2.79
C MET A 1 13.09 2.43 -3.51
N LEU A 2 13.89 2.46 -4.58
CA LEU A 2 14.29 3.68 -5.28
C LEU A 2 13.12 4.59 -5.75
N PRO A 3 12.02 4.06 -6.34
CA PRO A 3 10.87 4.91 -6.72
C PRO A 3 10.24 5.66 -5.56
N VAL A 4 10.05 4.98 -4.42
CA VAL A 4 9.46 5.59 -3.24
C VAL A 4 10.41 6.63 -2.63
N ALA A 5 11.73 6.38 -2.66
CA ALA A 5 12.69 7.39 -2.23
C ALA A 5 12.58 8.67 -3.07
N ALA A 6 12.48 8.54 -4.40
CA ALA A 6 12.28 9.68 -5.30
C ALA A 6 10.94 10.40 -5.06
N LEU A 7 9.87 9.66 -4.75
CA LEU A 7 8.54 10.25 -4.52
C LEU A 7 8.52 11.18 -3.31
N PHE A 8 9.29 10.86 -2.26
CA PHE A 8 9.38 11.64 -1.01
C PHE A 8 10.68 12.45 -0.89
N ALA A 9 11.43 12.61 -1.99
CA ALA A 9 12.66 13.40 -2.00
C ALA A 9 12.39 14.90 -1.79
N ASP A 10 13.41 15.64 -1.36
CA ASP A 10 13.36 17.09 -1.12
C ASP A 10 12.26 17.53 -0.14
N GLY A 11 11.91 16.67 0.81
CA GLY A 11 10.88 16.94 1.80
C GLY A 11 9.45 16.88 1.26
N ASN A 12 9.24 16.32 0.06
CA ASN A 12 7.90 16.12 -0.48
C ASN A 12 7.05 15.25 0.47
N ALA A 13 5.92 15.78 0.93
CA ALA A 13 5.04 15.16 1.92
C ALA A 13 3.58 15.13 1.44
N PRO A 14 3.28 14.34 0.38
CA PRO A 14 1.94 14.29 -0.22
C PRO A 14 0.91 13.71 0.76
N GLN A 15 -0.34 14.18 0.69
CA GLN A 15 -1.43 13.73 1.56
C GLN A 15 -2.32 12.69 0.88
N ARG A 16 -2.49 12.78 -0.45
CA ARG A 16 -3.20 11.79 -1.25
C ARG A 16 -2.28 11.22 -2.33
N VAL A 17 -1.97 9.93 -2.20
CA VAL A 17 -1.02 9.22 -3.07
C VAL A 17 -1.73 8.12 -3.86
N MET A 18 -1.26 7.84 -5.07
CA MET A 18 -1.69 6.67 -5.83
C MET A 18 -0.52 5.75 -6.16
N ASP A 19 -0.72 4.44 -6.02
CA ASP A 19 0.14 3.38 -6.54
C ASP A 19 -0.61 2.68 -7.69
N VAL A 20 -0.19 2.92 -8.93
CA VAL A 20 -0.98 2.48 -10.11
C VAL A 20 -0.90 0.97 -10.33
N ALA A 21 0.22 0.34 -9.96
CA ALA A 21 0.51 -1.09 -10.10
C ALA A 21 1.07 -1.64 -8.78
N ALA A 22 0.20 -1.76 -7.79
CA ALA A 22 0.57 -1.89 -6.40
C ALA A 22 1.06 -3.29 -6.02
N ALA A 23 0.61 -4.37 -6.66
CA ALA A 23 0.99 -5.71 -6.19
C ALA A 23 2.46 -6.02 -6.49
N PRO A 24 3.16 -6.76 -5.59
CA PRO A 24 2.62 -7.44 -4.41
C PRO A 24 2.45 -6.55 -3.17
N GLY A 25 2.74 -5.25 -3.23
CA GLY A 25 2.54 -4.30 -2.13
C GLY A 25 3.82 -3.67 -1.61
N SER A 26 5.00 -4.05 -2.10
CA SER A 26 6.29 -3.59 -1.56
C SER A 26 6.47 -2.07 -1.62
N LYS A 27 5.96 -1.41 -2.66
CA LYS A 27 6.03 0.05 -2.79
C LYS A 27 4.94 0.71 -1.97
N THR A 28 3.70 0.22 -2.06
CA THR A 28 2.57 0.68 -1.25
C THR A 28 2.89 0.69 0.24
N THR A 29 3.47 -0.40 0.78
CA THR A 29 3.80 -0.48 2.21
C THR A 29 4.92 0.48 2.61
N GLN A 30 5.90 0.67 1.73
CA GLN A 30 6.97 1.64 1.95
C GLN A 30 6.43 3.08 1.93
N MET A 31 5.48 3.40 1.04
CA MET A 31 4.82 4.71 1.00
C MET A 31 3.99 4.95 2.26
N ALA A 32 3.19 3.97 2.69
CA ALA A 32 2.40 4.06 3.92
C ALA A 32 3.29 4.32 5.15
N ALA A 33 4.45 3.65 5.23
CA ALA A 33 5.43 3.88 6.29
C ALA A 33 6.04 5.29 6.22
N ARG A 34 6.43 5.77 5.03
CA ARG A 34 6.94 7.14 4.81
C ARG A 34 5.92 8.22 5.15
N MET A 35 4.64 7.94 4.96
CA MET A 35 3.52 8.81 5.32
C MET A 35 3.12 8.67 6.79
N ASN A 36 3.81 7.86 7.60
CA ASN A 36 3.47 7.58 8.99
C ASN A 36 2.01 7.08 9.19
N ASN A 37 1.47 6.34 8.22
CA ASN A 37 0.06 5.92 8.21
C ASN A 37 -0.97 7.08 8.20
N GLU A 38 -0.54 8.29 7.83
CA GLU A 38 -1.37 9.49 7.67
C GLU A 38 -1.85 9.66 6.23
N GLY A 39 -2.79 10.57 5.98
CA GLY A 39 -3.31 10.82 4.63
C GLY A 39 -4.05 9.61 4.04
N ALA A 40 -3.95 9.42 2.72
CA ALA A 40 -4.53 8.26 2.04
C ALA A 40 -3.73 7.81 0.81
N ILE A 41 -3.71 6.50 0.58
CA ILE A 41 -3.13 5.85 -0.60
C ILE A 41 -4.23 5.10 -1.35
N LEU A 42 -4.36 5.34 -2.65
CA LEU A 42 -5.11 4.48 -3.56
C LEU A 42 -4.15 3.47 -4.21
N ALA A 43 -4.23 2.21 -3.80
CA ALA A 43 -3.45 1.11 -4.36
C ALA A 43 -4.26 0.35 -5.41
N ASN A 44 -3.90 0.51 -6.68
CA ASN A 44 -4.55 -0.20 -7.78
C ASN A 44 -3.74 -1.42 -8.18
N GLU A 45 -4.42 -2.53 -8.47
CA GLU A 45 -3.80 -3.70 -9.10
C GLU A 45 -4.71 -4.21 -10.20
N PHE A 46 -4.17 -4.45 -11.38
CA PHE A 46 -4.94 -4.97 -12.52
C PHE A 46 -5.27 -6.46 -12.40
N SER A 47 -4.39 -7.25 -11.78
CA SER A 47 -4.62 -8.70 -11.65
C SER A 47 -5.41 -9.04 -10.39
N ALA A 48 -6.66 -9.49 -10.55
CA ALA A 48 -7.53 -9.89 -9.44
C ALA A 48 -6.90 -10.94 -8.49
N SER A 49 -6.07 -11.85 -9.01
CA SER A 49 -5.38 -12.85 -8.20
C SER A 49 -4.32 -12.23 -7.29
N ARG A 50 -3.67 -11.15 -7.74
CA ARG A 50 -2.61 -10.44 -7.00
C ARG A 50 -3.16 -9.43 -5.99
N VAL A 51 -4.41 -8.98 -6.13
CA VAL A 51 -5.09 -8.12 -5.14
C VAL A 51 -5.10 -8.77 -3.75
N LYS A 52 -5.28 -10.09 -3.67
CA LYS A 52 -5.26 -10.82 -2.38
C LYS A 52 -3.88 -10.77 -1.71
N VAL A 53 -2.82 -10.89 -2.50
CA VAL A 53 -1.42 -10.82 -2.03
C VAL A 53 -1.10 -9.41 -1.56
N LEU A 54 -1.49 -8.40 -2.33
CA LEU A 54 -1.38 -6.98 -1.95
C LEU A 54 -2.05 -6.72 -0.60
N HIS A 55 -3.30 -7.15 -0.45
CA HIS A 55 -4.04 -7.01 0.80
C HIS A 55 -3.34 -7.70 1.99
N ALA A 56 -2.85 -8.94 1.78
CA ALA A 56 -2.16 -9.68 2.84
C ALA A 56 -0.89 -8.96 3.31
N ASN A 57 -0.12 -8.35 2.40
CA ASN A 57 1.07 -7.58 2.75
C ASN A 57 0.73 -6.27 3.47
N ILE A 58 -0.32 -5.55 3.05
CA ILE A 58 -0.82 -4.35 3.73
C ILE A 58 -1.25 -4.68 5.17
N SER A 59 -2.07 -5.73 5.32
CA SER A 59 -2.58 -6.18 6.61
C SER A 59 -1.45 -6.59 7.56
N ARG A 60 -0.47 -7.35 7.07
CA ARG A 60 0.69 -7.80 7.86
C ARG A 60 1.55 -6.63 8.38
N CYS A 61 1.60 -5.53 7.65
CA CYS A 61 2.35 -4.34 8.03
C CYS A 61 1.55 -3.33 8.88
N GLY A 62 0.30 -3.66 9.27
CA GLY A 62 -0.52 -2.77 10.09
C GLY A 62 -0.90 -1.46 9.39
N ILE A 63 -1.00 -1.49 8.06
CA ILE A 63 -1.28 -0.29 7.28
C ILE A 63 -2.78 0.00 7.26
N ARG A 64 -3.14 1.25 7.54
CA ARG A 64 -4.54 1.70 7.73
C ARG A 64 -4.99 2.82 6.80
N ASN A 65 -4.05 3.47 6.10
CA ASN A 65 -4.33 4.58 5.18
C ASN A 65 -4.49 4.16 3.71
N VAL A 66 -4.73 2.88 3.40
CA VAL A 66 -4.82 2.39 2.01
C VAL A 66 -6.25 2.01 1.63
N ALA A 67 -6.64 2.35 0.41
CA ALA A 67 -7.80 1.79 -0.28
C ALA A 67 -7.34 1.04 -1.52
N LEU A 68 -8.01 -0.08 -1.84
CA LEU A 68 -7.67 -0.95 -2.96
C LEU A 68 -8.68 -0.81 -4.09
N THR A 69 -8.19 -0.73 -5.31
CA THR A 69 -9.00 -0.83 -6.54
C THR A 69 -8.49 -1.92 -7.47
N HIS A 70 -9.36 -2.32 -8.38
CA HIS A 70 -9.05 -3.31 -9.42
C HIS A 70 -9.53 -2.74 -10.75
N PHE A 71 -8.65 -1.97 -11.40
CA PHE A 71 -8.87 -1.36 -12.69
C PHE A 71 -7.64 -1.46 -13.58
N ASP A 72 -7.89 -1.32 -14.86
CA ASP A 72 -6.88 -0.88 -15.81
C ASP A 72 -6.41 0.53 -15.44
N GLY A 73 -5.10 0.75 -15.25
CA GLY A 73 -4.55 2.04 -14.84
C GLY A 73 -4.87 3.19 -15.78
N ARG A 74 -5.23 2.89 -17.04
CA ARG A 74 -5.58 3.88 -18.07
C ARG A 74 -6.89 4.63 -17.80
N VAL A 75 -7.70 4.18 -16.84
CA VAL A 75 -9.00 4.82 -16.55
C VAL A 75 -8.90 6.03 -15.62
N PHE A 76 -7.81 6.14 -14.85
CA PHE A 76 -7.75 7.06 -13.72
C PHE A 76 -7.69 8.53 -14.12
N GLY A 77 -7.07 8.87 -15.26
CA GLY A 77 -7.00 10.25 -15.73
C GLY A 77 -8.38 10.89 -15.92
N ALA A 78 -9.30 10.16 -16.57
CA ALA A 78 -10.68 10.64 -16.74
C ALA A 78 -11.54 10.46 -15.48
N ALA A 79 -11.29 9.42 -14.69
CA ALA A 79 -12.10 9.08 -13.53
C ALA A 79 -11.82 9.93 -12.29
N LEU A 80 -10.55 10.25 -12.06
CA LEU A 80 -10.03 10.90 -10.86
C LEU A 80 -9.16 12.11 -11.26
N PRO A 81 -9.67 13.06 -12.07
CA PRO A 81 -8.87 14.17 -12.55
C PRO A 81 -8.35 15.00 -11.38
N GLU A 82 -7.05 15.30 -11.40
CA GLU A 82 -6.38 16.19 -10.45
C GLU A 82 -6.62 15.85 -8.97
N MET A 83 -6.78 14.56 -8.65
CA MET A 83 -7.11 14.10 -7.29
C MET A 83 -5.90 13.86 -6.39
N PHE A 84 -4.72 13.59 -6.95
CA PHE A 84 -3.56 13.12 -6.20
C PHE A 84 -2.45 14.17 -6.15
N ASP A 85 -1.81 14.29 -4.99
CA ASP A 85 -0.63 15.15 -4.80
C ASP A 85 0.64 14.44 -5.28
N ALA A 86 0.63 13.10 -5.23
CA ALA A 86 1.70 12.29 -5.77
C ALA A 86 1.18 10.98 -6.36
N ILE A 87 1.82 10.52 -7.43
CA ILE A 87 1.51 9.24 -8.07
C ILE A 87 2.79 8.49 -8.33
N LEU A 88 2.79 7.19 -8.03
CA LEU A 88 3.83 6.26 -8.40
C LEU A 88 3.28 5.34 -9.50
N LEU A 89 3.88 5.44 -10.69
CA LEU A 89 3.64 4.54 -11.81
C LEU A 89 4.88 3.64 -12.00
N ASP A 90 4.86 2.48 -11.34
CA ASP A 90 5.80 1.40 -11.63
C ASP A 90 5.22 0.58 -12.77
N ALA A 91 5.58 0.94 -14.00
CA ALA A 91 4.87 0.45 -15.16
C ALA A 91 5.23 -1.01 -15.47
N PRO A 92 4.28 -1.82 -15.97
CA PRO A 92 4.62 -3.11 -16.55
C PRO A 92 5.60 -2.90 -17.70
N CYS A 93 6.68 -3.67 -17.71
CA CYS A 93 7.79 -3.51 -18.65
C CYS A 93 8.32 -4.88 -19.11
N SER A 94 9.23 -4.88 -20.09
CA SER A 94 9.90 -6.08 -20.60
C SER A 94 10.79 -6.82 -19.58
N GLY A 95 11.18 -6.17 -18.48
CA GLY A 95 11.80 -6.82 -17.32
C GLY A 95 13.27 -7.19 -17.48
N GLU A 96 14.00 -6.53 -18.37
CA GLU A 96 15.42 -6.79 -18.65
C GLU A 96 16.32 -6.68 -17.41
N GLY A 97 15.97 -5.84 -16.44
CA GLY A 97 16.71 -5.64 -15.20
C GLY A 97 16.56 -6.78 -14.19
N VAL A 98 15.67 -7.76 -14.43
CA VAL A 98 15.30 -8.81 -13.46
C VAL A 98 16.05 -10.13 -13.69
N VAL A 99 16.88 -10.23 -14.73
CA VAL A 99 17.62 -11.45 -15.12
C VAL A 99 18.51 -12.04 -14.03
N ARG A 100 18.99 -11.22 -13.07
CA ARG A 100 19.76 -11.70 -11.91
C ARG A 100 18.91 -12.57 -10.96
N LYS A 101 17.60 -12.32 -10.91
CA LYS A 101 16.65 -13.01 -10.02
C LYS A 101 15.94 -14.15 -10.74
N ASP A 102 15.61 -13.95 -12.01
CA ASP A 102 14.92 -14.92 -12.85
C ASP A 102 15.68 -15.07 -14.18
N PRO A 103 16.46 -16.15 -14.34
CA PRO A 103 17.19 -16.42 -15.58
C PRO A 103 16.30 -16.53 -16.83
N ASP A 104 15.00 -16.82 -16.65
CA ASP A 104 14.03 -16.97 -17.74
C ASP A 104 13.26 -15.68 -18.05
N ALA A 105 13.58 -14.55 -17.39
CA ALA A 105 12.84 -13.29 -17.52
C ALA A 105 12.70 -12.79 -18.98
N LEU A 106 13.70 -13.07 -19.82
CA LEU A 106 13.76 -12.62 -21.21
C LEU A 106 13.24 -13.64 -22.23
N LYS A 107 12.63 -14.74 -21.77
CA LYS A 107 12.22 -15.84 -22.66
C LYS A 107 11.25 -15.43 -23.78
N ASN A 108 10.38 -14.45 -23.52
CA ASN A 108 9.39 -13.93 -24.47
C ASN A 108 9.72 -12.51 -24.95
N TRP A 109 10.97 -12.07 -24.79
CA TRP A 109 11.39 -10.72 -25.17
C TRP A 109 11.52 -10.59 -26.69
N SER A 110 10.98 -9.51 -27.26
CA SER A 110 11.24 -9.13 -28.65
C SER A 110 11.11 -7.61 -28.84
N PRO A 111 11.77 -7.02 -29.85
CA PRO A 111 11.62 -5.60 -30.16
C PRO A 111 10.17 -5.18 -30.42
N GLU A 112 9.38 -6.04 -31.08
CA GLU A 112 7.96 -5.80 -31.35
C GLU A 112 7.15 -5.76 -30.05
N SER A 113 7.39 -6.71 -29.13
CA SER A 113 6.75 -6.72 -27.81
C SER A 113 7.10 -5.47 -27.01
N ASN A 114 8.36 -5.01 -27.06
CA ASN A 114 8.78 -3.79 -26.36
C ASN A 114 8.04 -2.54 -26.89
N GLN A 115 7.75 -2.46 -28.19
CA GLN A 115 6.98 -1.34 -28.74
C GLN A 115 5.52 -1.33 -28.27
N GLU A 116 4.89 -2.50 -28.17
CA GLU A 116 3.53 -2.63 -27.62
C GLU A 116 3.49 -2.27 -26.12
N ILE A 117 4.52 -2.70 -25.38
CA ILE A 117 4.68 -2.35 -23.96
C ILE A 117 4.88 -0.84 -23.80
N ALA A 118 5.77 -0.22 -24.58
CA ALA A 118 5.99 1.23 -24.56
C ALA A 118 4.71 2.01 -24.92
N ALA A 119 3.89 1.52 -25.85
CA ALA A 119 2.59 2.10 -26.16
C ALA A 119 1.64 2.05 -24.94
N THR A 120 1.59 0.91 -24.25
CA THR A 120 0.81 0.76 -23.01
C THR A 120 1.32 1.71 -21.92
N GLN A 121 2.63 1.85 -21.77
CA GLN A 121 3.25 2.77 -20.81
C GLN A 121 2.91 4.23 -21.08
N ARG A 122 2.85 4.65 -22.35
CA ARG A 122 2.37 6.00 -22.74
C ARG A 122 0.93 6.27 -22.31
N GLU A 123 0.03 5.31 -22.50
CA GLU A 123 -1.36 5.44 -22.05
C GLU A 123 -1.48 5.48 -20.51
N LEU A 124 -0.65 4.70 -19.81
CA LEU A 124 -0.62 4.68 -18.35
C LEU A 124 -0.06 5.98 -17.77
N ILE A 125 1.04 6.50 -18.31
CA ILE A 125 1.66 7.74 -17.83
C ILE A 125 0.78 8.95 -18.11
N ASP A 126 0.07 8.98 -19.25
CA ASP A 126 -0.93 10.01 -19.55
C ASP A 126 -2.09 9.99 -18.55
N SER A 127 -2.67 8.81 -18.31
CA SER A 127 -3.74 8.63 -17.30
C SER A 127 -3.28 9.07 -15.91
N ALA A 128 -2.07 8.69 -15.50
CA ALA A 128 -1.49 9.13 -14.23
C ALA A 128 -1.33 10.67 -14.19
N PHE A 129 -0.81 11.28 -15.24
CA PHE A 129 -0.58 12.72 -15.30
C PHE A 129 -1.88 13.56 -15.30
N HIS A 130 -2.95 13.03 -15.89
CA HIS A 130 -4.31 13.61 -15.78
C HIS A 130 -4.87 13.52 -14.35
N ALA A 131 -4.62 12.40 -13.65
CA ALA A 131 -5.08 12.21 -12.27
C ALA A 131 -4.26 13.01 -11.23
N LEU A 132 -3.06 13.47 -11.60
CA LEU A 132 -2.19 14.29 -10.76
C LEU A 132 -2.65 15.74 -10.72
N CYS A 133 -2.67 16.35 -9.54
CA CYS A 133 -2.98 17.77 -9.39
C CYS A 133 -1.82 18.66 -9.89
N PRO A 134 -2.09 19.90 -10.33
CA PRO A 134 -1.04 20.89 -10.55
C PRO A 134 -0.23 21.12 -9.26
N GLY A 135 1.09 21.15 -9.39
CA GLY A 135 2.07 21.15 -8.30
C GLY A 135 2.47 19.75 -7.82
N GLY A 136 1.71 18.70 -8.17
CA GLY A 136 1.96 17.34 -7.73
C GLY A 136 3.19 16.68 -8.35
N THR A 137 3.65 15.58 -7.73
CA THR A 137 4.80 14.78 -8.19
C THR A 137 4.39 13.44 -8.79
N LEU A 138 4.82 13.15 -10.01
CA LEU A 138 4.74 11.81 -10.62
C LEU A 138 6.12 11.15 -10.59
N VAL A 139 6.22 9.95 -10.05
CA VAL A 139 7.38 9.08 -10.26
C VAL A 139 7.00 7.98 -11.24
N TYR A 140 7.73 7.91 -12.34
CA TYR A 140 7.68 6.82 -13.31
C TYR A 140 8.86 5.88 -13.07
N SER A 141 8.62 4.58 -13.06
CA SER A 141 9.70 3.59 -12.96
C SER A 141 9.41 2.30 -13.71
N THR A 142 10.49 1.61 -14.08
CA THR A 142 10.45 0.28 -14.68
C THR A 142 11.60 -0.57 -14.14
N CYS A 143 11.50 -1.89 -14.30
CA CYS A 143 12.64 -2.81 -14.14
C CYS A 143 13.23 -3.25 -15.49
N THR A 144 13.20 -2.37 -16.49
CA THR A 144 13.84 -2.59 -17.80
C THR A 144 14.93 -1.55 -18.09
N LEU A 145 15.80 -1.81 -19.06
CA LEU A 145 17.00 -1.02 -19.34
C LEU A 145 17.00 -0.35 -20.73
N ASN A 146 16.09 -0.76 -21.63
CA ASN A 146 15.95 -0.09 -22.91
C ASN A 146 15.37 1.32 -22.78
N GLN A 147 15.69 2.19 -23.74
CA GLN A 147 15.27 3.60 -23.67
C GLN A 147 13.84 3.81 -24.18
N GLU A 148 13.33 2.89 -24.99
CA GLU A 148 12.00 2.93 -25.58
C GLU A 148 10.90 2.90 -24.51
N GLU A 149 11.12 2.12 -23.44
CA GLU A 149 10.23 2.01 -22.29
C GLU A 149 10.55 3.01 -21.17
N ASN A 150 11.68 3.69 -21.25
CA ASN A 150 12.20 4.56 -20.19
C ASN A 150 12.17 6.04 -20.61
N GLU A 151 13.29 6.55 -21.12
CA GLU A 151 13.44 7.94 -21.47
C GLU A 151 12.44 8.37 -22.56
N ALA A 152 12.16 7.51 -23.55
CA ALA A 152 11.24 7.82 -24.63
C ALA A 152 9.79 8.02 -24.13
N VAL A 153 9.35 7.25 -23.13
CA VAL A 153 8.02 7.43 -22.50
C VAL A 153 7.95 8.77 -21.76
N CYS A 154 9.00 9.12 -21.01
CA CYS A 154 9.05 10.38 -20.27
C CYS A 154 9.13 11.60 -21.21
N ARG A 155 9.95 11.52 -22.26
CA ARG A 155 10.06 12.57 -23.30
C ARG A 155 8.74 12.72 -24.05
N TRP A 156 8.07 11.64 -24.41
CA TRP A 156 6.76 11.69 -25.06
C TRP A 156 5.73 12.45 -24.22
N LEU A 157 5.69 12.25 -22.90
CA LEU A 157 4.79 13.01 -22.02
C LEU A 157 5.13 14.52 -22.03
N LYS A 158 6.42 14.86 -21.97
CA LYS A 158 6.91 16.25 -22.06
C LYS A 158 6.60 16.87 -23.43
N GLU A 159 6.71 16.14 -24.51
CA GLU A 159 6.35 16.61 -25.87
C GLU A 159 4.83 16.81 -26.01
N THR A 160 4.03 15.96 -25.39
CA THR A 160 2.57 16.04 -25.40
C THR A 160 2.07 17.23 -24.57
N TYR A 161 2.73 17.52 -23.44
CA TYR A 161 2.40 18.66 -22.57
C TYR A 161 3.64 19.53 -22.24
N PRO A 162 4.18 20.28 -23.23
CA PRO A 162 5.45 21.01 -23.09
C PRO A 162 5.50 21.98 -21.93
N ASP A 163 4.40 22.69 -21.69
CA ASP A 163 4.34 23.73 -20.66
C ASP A 163 3.89 23.18 -19.30
N ALA A 164 3.48 21.91 -19.21
CA ALA A 164 2.93 21.32 -17.98
C ALA A 164 3.86 20.31 -17.30
N VAL A 165 4.86 19.78 -18.00
CA VAL A 165 5.77 18.75 -17.46
C VAL A 165 7.11 19.36 -17.11
N GLU A 166 7.61 19.12 -15.91
CA GLU A 166 8.97 19.46 -15.51
C GLU A 166 9.67 18.21 -14.98
N PHE A 167 10.86 17.90 -15.49
CA PHE A 167 11.70 16.84 -14.92
C PHE A 167 12.43 17.40 -13.70
N LEU A 168 12.36 16.68 -12.59
CA LEU A 168 13.02 17.03 -11.34
C LEU A 168 14.25 16.13 -11.16
N PRO A 169 15.48 16.67 -11.31
CA PRO A 169 16.70 15.87 -11.23
C PRO A 169 16.82 15.05 -9.95
N LEU A 170 17.42 13.86 -10.07
CA LEU A 170 17.61 12.91 -8.97
C LEU A 170 19.08 12.75 -8.57
N GLY A 171 19.97 13.64 -9.04
CA GLY A 171 21.41 13.58 -8.80
C GLY A 171 21.83 13.67 -7.33
N ASP A 172 20.97 14.27 -6.49
CA ASP A 172 21.17 14.44 -5.05
C ASP A 172 20.31 13.49 -4.20
N LEU A 173 19.61 12.53 -4.82
CA LEU A 173 18.68 11.63 -4.12
C LEU A 173 19.38 10.81 -3.01
N PHE A 174 20.63 10.42 -3.25
CA PHE A 174 21.50 9.76 -2.28
C PHE A 174 22.97 9.95 -2.67
N PRO A 175 23.92 9.81 -1.72
CA PRO A 175 25.34 9.86 -2.04
C PRO A 175 25.73 8.83 -3.10
N GLY A 176 26.20 9.31 -4.26
CA GLY A 176 26.60 8.47 -5.39
C GLY A 176 25.55 8.35 -6.50
N ALA A 177 24.35 8.94 -6.36
CA ALA A 177 23.29 8.90 -7.37
C ALA A 177 23.76 9.41 -8.76
N ASN A 178 24.72 10.34 -8.78
CA ASN A 178 25.37 10.85 -9.98
C ASN A 178 25.97 9.76 -10.90
N LYS A 179 26.32 8.57 -10.39
CA LYS A 179 26.84 7.46 -11.21
C LYS A 179 25.80 6.88 -12.17
N ALA A 180 24.52 7.09 -11.92
CA ALA A 180 23.41 6.59 -12.74
C ALA A 180 22.57 7.73 -13.34
N LEU A 181 23.03 8.99 -13.22
CA LEU A 181 22.27 10.16 -13.60
C LEU A 181 22.31 10.37 -15.12
N THR A 182 21.15 10.51 -15.75
CA THR A 182 21.03 10.91 -17.17
C THR A 182 21.08 12.43 -17.32
N GLU A 183 21.26 12.93 -18.55
CA GLU A 183 21.27 14.37 -18.82
C GLU A 183 19.94 15.05 -18.44
N GLU A 184 18.82 14.35 -18.59
CA GLU A 184 17.48 14.82 -18.20
C GLU A 184 17.26 14.81 -16.68
N GLY A 185 18.18 14.23 -15.91
CA GLY A 185 18.09 14.12 -14.45
C GLY A 185 17.42 12.84 -13.95
N PHE A 186 17.21 11.83 -14.81
CA PHE A 186 16.69 10.53 -14.42
C PHE A 186 17.77 9.65 -13.80
N LEU A 187 17.37 8.58 -13.10
CA LEU A 187 18.29 7.53 -12.68
C LEU A 187 18.11 6.30 -13.57
N HIS A 188 19.11 6.02 -14.40
CA HIS A 188 19.21 4.81 -15.20
C HIS A 188 20.23 3.87 -14.55
N VAL A 189 19.72 3.00 -13.68
CA VAL A 189 20.54 2.14 -12.82
C VAL A 189 20.83 0.81 -13.52
N PHE A 190 22.03 0.68 -14.07
CA PHE A 190 22.54 -0.61 -14.54
C PHE A 190 22.98 -1.49 -13.35
N PRO A 191 22.80 -2.83 -13.42
CA PRO A 191 23.06 -3.74 -12.30
C PRO A 191 24.43 -3.58 -11.63
N GLN A 192 25.48 -3.38 -12.43
CA GLN A 192 26.86 -3.27 -11.98
C GLN A 192 27.20 -1.96 -11.26
N ILE A 193 26.34 -0.93 -11.31
CA ILE A 193 26.64 0.37 -10.70
C ILE A 193 26.60 0.29 -9.17
N TYR A 194 25.61 -0.42 -8.62
CA TYR A 194 25.40 -0.56 -7.17
C TYR A 194 25.21 -2.02 -6.73
N ASP A 195 25.57 -2.97 -7.59
CA ASP A 195 25.42 -4.41 -7.37
C ASP A 195 23.99 -4.84 -6.99
N CYS A 196 23.02 -4.39 -7.78
CA CYS A 196 21.60 -4.67 -7.59
C CYS A 196 20.93 -5.09 -8.91
N GLU A 197 19.60 -5.15 -8.93
CA GLU A 197 18.83 -5.30 -10.16
C GLU A 197 18.94 -4.07 -11.08
N GLY A 198 18.63 -4.24 -12.36
CA GLY A 198 18.52 -3.15 -13.31
C GLY A 198 17.20 -2.38 -13.13
N PHE A 199 17.25 -1.05 -13.17
CA PHE A 199 16.11 -0.23 -12.79
C PHE A 199 16.16 1.18 -13.41
N PHE A 200 15.00 1.74 -13.74
CA PHE A 200 14.87 3.13 -14.19
C PHE A 200 13.91 3.92 -13.29
N VAL A 201 14.25 5.17 -12.98
CA VAL A 201 13.37 6.09 -12.22
C VAL A 201 13.45 7.50 -12.80
N ALA A 202 12.28 8.05 -13.13
CA ALA A 202 12.09 9.45 -13.50
C ALA A 202 11.14 10.12 -12.50
N ARG A 203 11.45 11.36 -12.11
CA ARG A 203 10.60 12.19 -11.25
C ARG A 203 10.17 13.42 -12.02
N LEU A 204 8.87 13.65 -12.06
CA LEU A 204 8.23 14.71 -12.83
C LEU A 204 7.32 15.55 -11.92
N ARG A 205 7.19 16.84 -12.22
CA ARG A 205 6.21 17.74 -11.61
C ARG A 205 5.21 18.21 -12.68
N LYS A 206 3.93 18.23 -12.33
CA LYS A 206 2.90 18.88 -13.13
C LYS A 206 2.87 20.36 -12.78
N THR A 207 3.31 21.25 -13.65
CA THR A 207 3.46 22.69 -13.35
C THR A 207 2.16 23.46 -13.48
N GLN A 208 1.21 22.97 -14.29
CA GLN A 208 -0.10 23.59 -14.50
C GLN A 208 -1.18 22.58 -14.89
N ALA A 209 -2.43 23.01 -14.86
CA ALA A 209 -3.56 22.22 -15.34
C ALA A 209 -3.43 21.95 -16.85
N ILE A 210 -3.97 20.81 -17.29
CA ILE A 210 -4.00 20.40 -18.70
C ILE A 210 -5.45 20.23 -19.17
N PRO A 211 -5.73 20.24 -20.48
CA PRO A 211 -7.09 20.09 -20.99
C PRO A 211 -7.79 18.83 -20.45
N ALA A 212 -8.99 18.99 -19.92
CA ALA A 212 -9.73 17.91 -19.30
C ALA A 212 -10.15 16.82 -20.30
N LEU A 213 -10.08 15.56 -19.86
CA LEU A 213 -10.62 14.43 -20.60
C LEU A 213 -12.15 14.37 -20.50
N PRO A 214 -12.84 13.77 -21.48
CA PRO A 214 -14.26 13.47 -21.38
C PRO A 214 -14.56 12.61 -20.15
N ALA A 215 -15.67 12.91 -19.47
CA ALA A 215 -16.10 12.15 -18.30
C ALA A 215 -16.28 10.66 -18.64
N PRO A 216 -15.91 9.74 -17.73
CA PRO A 216 -16.05 8.31 -17.97
C PRO A 216 -17.52 7.93 -18.14
N LYS A 217 -17.77 7.01 -19.07
CA LYS A 217 -19.14 6.53 -19.37
C LYS A 217 -19.67 5.50 -18.37
N TYR A 218 -18.83 4.99 -17.47
CA TYR A 218 -19.24 3.98 -16.50
C TYR A 218 -19.96 4.59 -15.30
N LYS A 219 -20.96 3.87 -14.77
CA LYS A 219 -21.65 4.26 -13.53
C LYS A 219 -21.06 3.50 -12.33
N VAL A 220 -20.52 4.24 -11.39
CA VAL A 220 -20.30 3.76 -10.03
C VAL A 220 -21.66 3.59 -9.36
N GLY A 221 -21.98 2.37 -8.94
CA GLY A 221 -23.24 2.08 -8.24
C GLY A 221 -23.24 2.68 -6.84
N ASN A 222 -24.28 2.36 -6.06
CA ASN A 222 -24.38 2.82 -4.68
C ASN A 222 -23.18 2.36 -3.85
N PHE A 223 -22.65 3.28 -3.04
CA PHE A 223 -21.61 2.95 -2.08
C PHE A 223 -22.21 2.11 -0.94
N PRO A 224 -21.67 0.91 -0.62
CA PRO A 224 -22.35 -0.04 0.25
C PRO A 224 -22.14 0.23 1.74
N PHE A 225 -21.47 1.32 2.11
CA PHE A 225 -21.21 1.69 3.51
C PHE A 225 -21.89 3.01 3.86
N SER A 226 -22.22 3.18 5.13
CA SER A 226 -22.67 4.45 5.69
C SER A 226 -21.78 4.87 6.86
N PRO A 227 -21.54 6.17 7.07
CA PRO A 227 -20.78 6.63 8.23
C PRO A 227 -21.54 6.29 9.52
N VAL A 228 -20.82 5.88 10.56
CA VAL A 228 -21.40 5.62 11.87
C VAL A 228 -21.73 6.95 12.57
N LYS A 229 -22.88 7.02 13.23
CA LYS A 229 -23.32 8.23 13.95
C LYS A 229 -22.45 8.50 15.18
N ASP A 230 -22.21 9.76 15.52
CA ASP A 230 -21.26 10.17 16.57
C ASP A 230 -21.45 9.46 17.93
N ARG A 231 -22.70 9.32 18.39
CA ARG A 231 -23.00 8.63 19.66
C ARG A 231 -22.53 7.17 19.65
N GLU A 232 -22.80 6.47 18.56
CA GLU A 232 -22.41 5.07 18.39
C GLU A 232 -20.90 4.95 18.16
N ALA A 233 -20.31 5.87 17.39
CA ALA A 233 -18.87 5.94 17.19
C ALA A 233 -18.10 6.12 18.50
N GLY A 234 -18.60 6.94 19.43
CA GLY A 234 -18.02 7.11 20.77
C GLY A 234 -18.04 5.83 21.60
N GLN A 235 -19.14 5.07 21.54
CA GLN A 235 -19.26 3.78 22.24
C GLN A 235 -18.30 2.74 21.66
N ILE A 236 -18.17 2.67 20.33
CA ILE A 236 -17.24 1.76 19.66
C ILE A 236 -15.79 2.11 20.00
N ARG A 237 -15.44 3.40 19.98
CA ARG A 237 -14.10 3.89 20.40
C ARG A 237 -13.77 3.47 21.82
N GLN A 238 -14.68 3.65 22.76
CA GLN A 238 -14.48 3.23 24.15
C GLN A 238 -14.30 1.72 24.28
N ALA A 239 -15.13 0.93 23.58
CA ALA A 239 -15.03 -0.53 23.58
C ALA A 239 -13.71 -1.03 22.97
N ALA A 240 -13.24 -0.40 21.89
CA ALA A 240 -11.98 -0.74 21.25
C ALA A 240 -10.76 -0.37 22.11
N ALA A 241 -10.78 0.81 22.74
CA ALA A 241 -9.73 1.23 23.67
C ALA A 241 -9.61 0.27 24.87
N GLY A 242 -10.73 -0.28 25.35
CA GLY A 242 -10.76 -1.28 26.43
C GLY A 242 -10.02 -2.59 26.10
N VAL A 243 -9.83 -2.90 24.82
CA VAL A 243 -9.02 -4.04 24.34
C VAL A 243 -7.69 -3.60 23.71
N GLY A 244 -7.31 -2.34 23.88
CA GLY A 244 -6.04 -1.78 23.44
C GLY A 244 -5.94 -1.30 21.99
N LEU A 245 -7.07 -1.21 21.28
CA LEU A 245 -7.12 -0.73 19.90
C LEU A 245 -7.43 0.77 19.87
N ASN A 246 -6.57 1.57 19.24
CA ASN A 246 -6.69 3.03 19.19
C ASN A 246 -6.48 3.57 17.77
N TRP A 247 -7.18 4.65 17.43
CA TRP A 247 -6.99 5.38 16.18
C TRP A 247 -7.23 6.87 16.38
N ASP A 248 -6.62 7.67 15.49
CA ASP A 248 -6.70 9.12 15.46
C ASP A 248 -7.82 9.64 14.53
N GLU A 249 -7.86 10.95 14.35
CA GLU A 249 -8.79 11.68 13.49
C GLU A 249 -8.66 11.37 12.00
N ASN A 250 -7.55 10.76 11.54
CA ASN A 250 -7.40 10.38 10.15
C ASN A 250 -8.29 9.21 9.78
N LEU A 251 -8.85 8.49 10.75
CA LEU A 251 -9.73 7.35 10.55
C LEU A 251 -11.15 7.61 11.05
N ARG A 252 -12.13 7.40 10.17
CA ARG A 252 -13.56 7.50 10.49
C ARG A 252 -14.23 6.13 10.44
N LEU A 253 -15.21 5.93 11.32
CA LEU A 253 -15.99 4.70 11.39
C LEU A 253 -17.09 4.68 10.32
N TRP A 254 -17.15 3.58 9.58
CA TRP A 254 -18.15 3.25 8.59
C TRP A 254 -18.73 1.87 8.88
N GLN A 255 -19.96 1.64 8.46
CA GLN A 255 -20.65 0.37 8.70
C GLN A 255 -21.36 -0.16 7.45
N ARG A 256 -21.44 -1.49 7.38
CA ARG A 256 -22.24 -2.25 6.42
C ARG A 256 -22.73 -3.51 7.10
N ASP A 257 -24.05 -3.68 7.19
CA ASP A 257 -24.68 -4.78 7.93
C ASP A 257 -24.15 -4.90 9.37
N LYS A 258 -23.40 -5.97 9.66
CA LYS A 258 -22.75 -6.21 10.96
C LYS A 258 -21.28 -5.82 10.98
N GLU A 259 -20.74 -5.32 9.89
CA GLU A 259 -19.33 -4.99 9.76
C GLU A 259 -19.06 -3.55 10.15
N LEU A 260 -18.00 -3.35 10.95
CA LEU A 260 -17.45 -2.05 11.28
C LEU A 260 -16.09 -1.89 10.61
N TRP A 261 -15.91 -0.76 9.94
CA TRP A 261 -14.72 -0.44 9.17
C TRP A 261 -14.20 0.94 9.56
N LEU A 262 -12.88 1.13 9.43
CA LEU A 262 -12.21 2.41 9.56
C LEU A 262 -11.69 2.81 8.19
N PHE A 263 -12.17 3.93 7.66
CA PHE A 263 -11.70 4.50 6.40
C PHE A 263 -10.82 5.72 6.66
N PRO A 264 -9.72 5.90 5.91
CA PRO A 264 -8.93 7.11 5.98
C PRO A 264 -9.70 8.30 5.40
N VAL A 265 -9.75 9.42 6.13
CA VAL A 265 -10.48 10.64 5.71
C VAL A 265 -10.02 11.11 4.33
N GLY A 266 -8.73 10.97 4.02
CA GLY A 266 -8.16 11.33 2.73
C GLY A 266 -8.78 10.62 1.52
N ILE A 267 -9.43 9.45 1.71
CA ILE A 267 -10.07 8.68 0.63
C ILE A 267 -11.51 9.11 0.35
N GLU A 268 -12.16 9.85 1.26
CA GLU A 268 -13.59 10.15 1.15
C GLU A 268 -13.93 10.92 -0.14
N ALA A 269 -13.01 11.79 -0.60
CA ALA A 269 -13.15 12.54 -1.84
C ALA A 269 -13.19 11.66 -3.12
N LEU A 270 -12.84 10.38 -3.01
CA LEU A 270 -12.85 9.39 -4.10
C LEU A 270 -14.11 8.51 -4.07
N ILE A 271 -14.88 8.53 -2.97
CA ILE A 271 -16.14 7.79 -2.85
C ILE A 271 -17.13 8.33 -3.89
N GLY A 272 -17.74 7.43 -4.66
CA GLY A 272 -18.65 7.81 -5.74
C GLY A 272 -17.95 8.31 -7.00
N LYS A 273 -16.61 8.19 -7.10
CA LYS A 273 -15.87 8.38 -8.37
C LYS A 273 -15.37 7.07 -8.96
N VAL A 274 -14.94 6.14 -8.11
CA VAL A 274 -14.47 4.79 -8.50
C VAL A 274 -15.07 3.70 -7.60
N ARG A 275 -15.08 2.46 -8.08
CA ARG A 275 -15.44 1.30 -7.24
C ARG A 275 -14.21 0.80 -6.48
N PHE A 276 -14.34 0.63 -5.19
CA PHE A 276 -13.29 0.08 -4.35
C PHE A 276 -13.43 -1.43 -4.22
N SER A 277 -12.30 -2.14 -4.29
CA SER A 277 -12.20 -3.53 -3.87
C SER A 277 -12.20 -3.63 -2.35
N ARG A 278 -11.49 -2.71 -1.67
CA ARG A 278 -11.44 -2.60 -0.20
C ARG A 278 -11.06 -1.18 0.21
N LEU A 279 -11.45 -0.75 1.40
CA LEU A 279 -11.14 0.59 1.94
C LEU A 279 -10.71 0.46 3.39
N GLY A 280 -9.54 1.00 3.74
CA GLY A 280 -9.01 0.99 5.09
C GLY A 280 -8.99 -0.41 5.71
N ILE A 281 -9.40 -0.51 6.98
CA ILE A 281 -9.37 -1.75 7.75
C ILE A 281 -10.75 -2.09 8.33
N LYS A 282 -11.10 -3.36 8.33
CA LYS A 282 -12.25 -3.90 9.06
C LYS A 282 -11.88 -3.96 10.53
N LEU A 283 -12.53 -3.16 11.35
CA LEU A 283 -12.31 -3.09 12.79
C LEU A 283 -12.88 -4.30 13.50
N ALA A 284 -14.17 -4.60 13.23
CA ALA A 284 -14.91 -5.63 13.94
C ALA A 284 -16.13 -6.14 13.17
N GLU A 285 -16.68 -7.24 13.65
CA GLU A 285 -18.07 -7.64 13.38
C GLU A 285 -18.90 -7.54 14.66
N THR A 286 -20.10 -6.97 14.55
CA THR A 286 -21.05 -6.86 15.66
C THR A 286 -21.77 -8.19 15.89
N HIS A 287 -21.98 -8.53 17.16
CA HIS A 287 -22.79 -9.66 17.58
C HIS A 287 -23.57 -9.30 18.84
N ASN A 288 -24.55 -10.12 19.24
CA ASN A 288 -25.51 -9.81 20.31
C ASN A 288 -24.90 -9.41 21.66
N LYS A 289 -23.61 -9.68 21.90
CA LYS A 289 -22.90 -9.44 23.17
C LYS A 289 -21.64 -8.56 23.01
N GLY A 290 -21.43 -7.89 21.87
CA GLY A 290 -20.32 -6.97 21.66
C GLY A 290 -19.67 -7.08 20.28
N TYR A 291 -18.34 -7.06 20.25
CA TYR A 291 -17.55 -6.96 19.03
C TYR A 291 -16.61 -8.15 18.87
N ARG A 292 -16.54 -8.68 17.66
CA ARG A 292 -15.48 -9.61 17.25
C ARG A 292 -14.42 -8.79 16.52
N TRP A 293 -13.42 -8.33 17.25
CA TRP A 293 -12.28 -7.58 16.71
C TRP A 293 -11.55 -8.40 15.66
N GLN A 294 -11.18 -7.77 14.55
CA GLN A 294 -10.49 -8.45 13.45
C GLN A 294 -8.98 -8.42 13.65
N HIS A 295 -8.31 -9.49 13.22
CA HIS A 295 -6.85 -9.59 13.32
C HIS A 295 -6.14 -8.41 12.65
N GLU A 296 -6.58 -7.97 11.47
CA GLU A 296 -5.98 -6.84 10.76
C GLU A 296 -6.04 -5.52 11.56
N ALA A 297 -7.11 -5.30 12.33
CA ALA A 297 -7.21 -4.13 13.20
C ALA A 297 -6.31 -4.24 14.43
N VAL A 298 -6.09 -5.46 14.95
CA VAL A 298 -5.14 -5.67 16.05
C VAL A 298 -3.71 -5.33 15.61
N ILE A 299 -3.30 -5.80 14.43
CA ILE A 299 -1.96 -5.50 13.91
C ILE A 299 -1.78 -3.99 13.65
N ALA A 300 -2.83 -3.29 13.19
CA ALA A 300 -2.74 -1.88 12.82
C ALA A 300 -2.94 -0.89 13.99
N LEU A 301 -3.71 -1.25 15.02
CA LEU A 301 -4.22 -0.28 16.01
C LEU A 301 -3.83 -0.61 17.45
N ALA A 302 -3.30 -1.81 17.71
CA ALA A 302 -2.94 -2.20 19.06
C ALA A 302 -1.68 -1.47 19.53
N SER A 303 -1.74 -0.90 20.72
CA SER A 303 -0.55 -0.41 21.42
C SER A 303 0.03 -1.53 22.29
N PRO A 304 1.30 -1.93 22.11
CA PRO A 304 1.92 -3.00 22.91
C PRO A 304 2.10 -2.58 24.39
N ASP A 305 2.10 -1.28 24.69
CA ASP A 305 2.17 -0.73 26.05
C ASP A 305 0.84 -0.81 26.82
N ASN A 306 -0.17 -1.49 26.26
CA ASN A 306 -1.45 -1.65 26.91
C ASN A 306 -1.33 -2.48 28.21
N MET A 307 -2.07 -2.09 29.25
CA MET A 307 -2.10 -2.81 30.53
C MET A 307 -2.52 -4.29 30.42
N ASN A 308 -3.28 -4.64 29.38
CA ASN A 308 -3.76 -6.00 29.12
C ASN A 308 -2.88 -6.75 28.11
N ALA A 309 -1.70 -6.20 27.75
CA ALA A 309 -0.73 -6.88 26.91
C ALA A 309 -0.06 -8.04 27.65
N PHE A 310 0.17 -9.13 26.92
CA PHE A 310 0.82 -10.33 27.43
C PHE A 310 1.89 -10.78 26.44
N GLU A 311 3.14 -10.66 26.86
CA GLU A 311 4.32 -11.00 26.07
C GLU A 311 4.56 -12.51 26.07
N LEU A 312 4.55 -13.11 24.88
CA LEU A 312 4.84 -14.53 24.71
C LEU A 312 6.36 -14.78 24.76
N THR A 313 6.74 -15.91 25.33
CA THR A 313 8.06 -16.49 25.11
C THR A 313 8.22 -16.94 23.64
N PRO A 314 9.45 -17.14 23.14
CA PRO A 314 9.67 -17.65 21.79
C PRO A 314 8.96 -18.99 21.51
N GLN A 315 8.89 -19.88 22.50
CA GLN A 315 8.21 -21.18 22.35
C GLN A 315 6.69 -20.99 22.25
N GLU A 316 6.10 -20.13 23.08
CA GLU A 316 4.66 -19.84 23.03
C GLU A 316 4.27 -19.10 21.74
N ALA A 317 5.13 -18.20 21.26
CA ALA A 317 4.95 -17.51 19.98
C ALA A 317 4.98 -18.50 18.80
N GLU A 318 5.79 -19.56 18.88
CA GLU A 318 5.84 -20.61 17.87
C GLU A 318 4.50 -21.35 17.79
N GLU A 319 3.95 -21.72 18.95
CA GLU A 319 2.63 -22.36 19.04
C GLU A 319 1.51 -21.42 18.56
N TRP A 320 1.62 -20.11 18.85
CA TRP A 320 0.67 -19.10 18.35
C TRP A 320 0.64 -19.07 16.81
N TYR A 321 1.79 -18.98 16.15
CA TYR A 321 1.89 -18.97 14.69
C TYR A 321 1.54 -20.31 14.03
N ARG A 322 1.61 -21.42 14.79
CA ARG A 322 1.06 -22.74 14.40
C ARG A 322 -0.45 -22.85 14.60
N GLY A 323 -1.12 -21.79 15.03
CA GLY A 323 -2.58 -21.79 15.22
C GLY A 323 -3.04 -22.59 16.43
N ARG A 324 -2.15 -22.81 17.42
CA ARG A 324 -2.43 -23.59 18.63
C ARG A 324 -2.66 -22.67 19.82
N ASP A 325 -3.47 -23.14 20.77
CA ASP A 325 -3.73 -22.45 22.04
C ASP A 325 -2.44 -22.41 22.87
N VAL A 326 -2.23 -21.31 23.61
CA VAL A 326 -1.05 -21.09 24.45
C VAL A 326 -1.40 -21.29 25.92
N TYR A 327 -0.48 -21.91 26.68
CA TYR A 327 -0.67 -22.22 28.10
C TYR A 327 0.43 -21.54 28.94
N PRO A 328 0.28 -20.25 29.23
CA PRO A 328 1.28 -19.51 29.98
C PRO A 328 1.40 -20.01 31.42
N GLN A 329 2.62 -19.98 31.98
CA GLN A 329 2.86 -20.34 33.37
C GLN A 329 2.12 -19.41 34.34
N ALA A 330 2.13 -18.10 34.04
CA ALA A 330 1.37 -17.08 34.74
C ALA A 330 0.27 -16.54 33.82
N ALA A 331 -0.97 -17.00 34.02
CA ALA A 331 -2.08 -16.56 33.21
C ALA A 331 -2.40 -15.06 33.46
N PRO A 332 -2.67 -14.28 32.40
CA PRO A 332 -3.09 -12.90 32.57
C PRO A 332 -4.43 -12.81 33.31
N VAL A 333 -4.67 -11.63 33.92
CA VAL A 333 -5.91 -11.38 34.68
C VAL A 333 -7.08 -11.05 33.74
N ALA A 334 -6.81 -10.34 32.64
CA ALA A 334 -7.82 -9.92 31.67
C ALA A 334 -8.42 -11.10 30.90
N ASP A 335 -9.72 -10.98 30.55
CA ASP A 335 -10.41 -11.98 29.75
C ASP A 335 -10.13 -11.83 28.25
N ASP A 336 -10.02 -10.60 27.76
CA ASP A 336 -9.47 -10.27 26.45
C ASP A 336 -8.01 -9.81 26.62
N VAL A 337 -7.10 -10.51 25.98
CA VAL A 337 -5.65 -10.37 26.16
C VAL A 337 -5.03 -9.95 24.84
N LEU A 338 -4.34 -8.81 24.83
CA LEU A 338 -3.52 -8.41 23.69
C LEU A 338 -2.24 -9.24 23.72
N VAL A 339 -2.04 -10.10 22.72
CA VAL A 339 -0.88 -10.99 22.67
C VAL A 339 0.24 -10.28 21.92
N THR A 340 1.41 -10.20 22.54
CA THR A 340 2.61 -9.56 21.98
C THR A 340 3.77 -10.54 21.87
N PHE A 341 4.68 -10.28 20.92
CA PHE A 341 5.97 -10.95 20.82
C PHE A 341 7.02 -9.96 20.31
N GLN A 342 8.16 -9.88 20.98
CA GLN A 342 9.17 -8.83 20.81
C GLN A 342 8.56 -7.43 20.94
N HIS A 343 7.63 -7.25 21.88
CA HIS A 343 6.86 -6.02 22.07
C HIS A 343 6.06 -5.58 20.83
N GLN A 344 5.71 -6.50 19.93
CA GLN A 344 4.86 -6.24 18.78
C GLN A 344 3.53 -6.98 18.91
N PRO A 345 2.39 -6.36 18.55
CA PRO A 345 1.10 -7.03 18.59
C PRO A 345 1.05 -8.17 17.56
N ILE A 346 0.69 -9.37 18.01
CA ILE A 346 0.56 -10.57 17.16
C ILE A 346 -0.86 -11.15 17.14
N GLY A 347 -1.76 -10.62 17.98
CA GLY A 347 -3.18 -10.91 17.93
C GLY A 347 -3.92 -10.63 19.23
N LEU A 348 -5.20 -10.98 19.29
CA LEU A 348 -6.05 -10.76 20.46
C LEU A 348 -6.67 -12.09 20.89
N ALA A 349 -6.30 -12.59 22.06
CA ALA A 349 -6.76 -13.87 22.56
C ALA A 349 -7.86 -13.70 23.62
N LYS A 350 -8.71 -14.73 23.73
CA LYS A 350 -9.57 -14.87 24.91
C LYS A 350 -8.95 -15.84 25.90
N ARG A 351 -8.88 -15.43 27.15
CA ARG A 351 -8.50 -16.30 28.26
C ARG A 351 -9.66 -17.25 28.59
N ILE A 352 -9.38 -18.55 28.65
CA ILE A 352 -10.35 -19.59 29.02
C ILE A 352 -9.71 -20.45 30.11
N GLY A 353 -9.95 -20.10 31.38
CA GLY A 353 -9.24 -20.72 32.50
C GLY A 353 -7.75 -20.38 32.43
N SER A 354 -6.89 -21.39 32.29
CA SER A 354 -5.44 -21.23 32.20
C SER A 354 -4.89 -21.10 30.77
N ARG A 355 -5.72 -21.21 29.73
CA ARG A 355 -5.26 -21.13 28.32
C ARG A 355 -5.65 -19.82 27.65
N LEU A 356 -4.81 -19.37 26.73
CA LEU A 356 -5.10 -18.33 25.76
C LEU A 356 -5.57 -18.99 24.46
N LYS A 357 -6.83 -18.75 24.11
CA LYS A 357 -7.42 -19.30 22.88
C LYS A 357 -6.81 -18.60 21.66
N ASN A 358 -6.27 -19.39 20.73
CA ASN A 358 -5.71 -18.89 19.49
C ASN A 358 -6.77 -18.21 18.62
N SER A 359 -6.43 -17.04 18.10
CA SER A 359 -7.26 -16.26 17.18
C SER A 359 -6.53 -15.92 15.89
N TYR A 360 -5.36 -16.51 15.66
CA TYR A 360 -4.54 -16.21 14.50
C TYR A 360 -5.27 -16.72 13.24
N PRO A 361 -5.38 -15.91 12.17
CA PRO A 361 -6.13 -16.32 10.98
C PRO A 361 -5.58 -17.62 10.39
N ARG A 362 -6.46 -18.58 10.08
CA ARG A 362 -6.07 -19.92 9.64
C ARG A 362 -5.27 -19.91 8.35
N GLU A 363 -5.59 -18.98 7.47
CA GLU A 363 -4.89 -18.74 6.21
C GLU A 363 -3.45 -18.23 6.38
N LEU A 364 -3.07 -17.80 7.59
CA LEU A 364 -1.72 -17.33 7.92
C LEU A 364 -0.93 -18.34 8.77
N VAL A 365 -1.57 -19.42 9.24
CA VAL A 365 -0.95 -20.47 10.05
C VAL A 365 0.23 -21.08 9.29
N ARG A 366 1.33 -21.30 10.00
CA ARG A 366 2.58 -21.83 9.43
C ARG A 366 2.91 -23.19 10.02
N ASP A 367 2.99 -24.20 9.15
CA ASP A 367 3.28 -25.59 9.54
C ASP A 367 4.79 -25.93 9.56
N GLY A 368 5.66 -24.98 9.18
CA GLY A 368 7.10 -25.17 9.07
C GLY A 368 7.93 -24.81 10.32
N LYS A 369 9.26 -24.77 10.15
CA LYS A 369 10.20 -24.22 11.15
C LYS A 369 10.12 -22.70 11.14
N LEU A 370 9.73 -22.09 12.25
CA LEU A 370 9.37 -20.67 12.32
C LEU A 370 10.52 -19.78 12.75
N PHE A 371 11.21 -20.18 13.82
CA PHE A 371 12.36 -19.45 14.34
C PHE A 371 13.61 -20.25 14.01
N THR A 372 14.46 -19.72 13.15
CA THR A 372 15.85 -20.18 13.08
C THR A 372 16.52 -19.66 14.33
N GLY A 373 16.63 -20.50 15.36
CA GLY A 373 17.48 -20.17 16.50
C GLY A 373 18.88 -19.84 15.98
N ASN A 374 19.36 -18.63 16.26
CA ASN A 374 20.79 -18.43 16.36
C ASN A 374 21.21 -19.19 17.62
N ALA A 375 21.60 -20.44 17.43
CA ALA A 375 22.38 -21.17 18.42
C ALA A 375 23.85 -20.77 18.25
#